data_AF-A0A024FFL1-F1
#
_entry.id   AF-A0A024FFL1-F1
#
_cell.length_a   1.000
_cell.length_b   1.000
_cell.length_c   1.000
_cell.angle_alpha   90.00
_cell.angle_beta   90.00
_cell.angle_gamma   90.00
#
_symmetry.space_group_name_H-M   'P 1'
#
loop_
_entity.id
_entity.type
_entity.pdbx_description
1 polymer ?
#
loop_
_entity_poly.entity_id
_entity_poly.type
_entity_poly.pdbx_seq_one_letter_code
_entity_poly.pdbx_strand_id
1 'polypeptide(L)'
;MSYLEIIQSYNLTALQWIAIGFAVFLLGLSKSGIKGISIVIVVILAFVFGEKTSTGILLPMLICADILAVIYYNRHAQLGIIKKLIP
;
A
#
# COMPACT_ATOMS: atom_id res chain seq x y z
N MET A 1 24.86 12.34 2.62
CA MET A 1 23.71 11.86 3.40
C MET A 1 23.50 10.41 3.05
N SER A 2 24.03 9.53 3.88
CA SER A 2 23.93 8.08 3.71
C SER A 2 22.45 7.69 3.81
N TYR A 3 21.96 6.78 2.97
CA TYR A 3 20.57 6.29 3.03
C TYR A 3 20.15 5.82 4.43
N LEU A 4 21.13 5.39 5.24
CA LEU A 4 20.94 4.99 6.63
C LEU A 4 20.55 6.16 7.55
N GLU A 5 21.02 7.38 7.30
CA GLU A 5 20.68 8.58 8.08
C GLU A 5 19.21 9.00 7.86
N ILE A 6 18.68 8.79 6.65
CA ILE A 6 17.27 9.07 6.33
C ILE A 6 16.36 8.12 7.12
N ILE A 7 16.68 6.82 7.16
CA ILE A 7 15.93 5.83 7.92
C ILE A 7 16.02 6.12 9.43
N GLN A 8 17.20 6.53 9.91
CA GLN A 8 17.44 6.82 11.33
C GLN A 8 16.82 8.15 11.80
N SER A 9 16.49 9.07 10.89
CA SER A 9 15.81 10.35 11.21
C SER A 9 14.33 10.19 11.56
N TYR A 10 13.67 9.14 11.07
CA TYR A 10 12.32 8.79 11.47
C TYR A 10 12.35 8.08 12.82
N ASN A 11 12.54 8.82 13.92
CA ASN A 11 12.27 8.34 15.29
C ASN A 11 10.75 8.12 15.46
N LEU A 12 10.21 7.07 14.82
CA LEU A 12 8.79 6.79 14.82
C LEU A 12 8.35 6.32 16.21
N THR A 13 7.33 6.98 16.74
CA THR A 13 6.66 6.61 17.98
C THR A 13 5.84 5.33 17.79
N ALA A 14 5.56 4.60 18.87
CA ALA A 14 4.72 3.38 18.82
C ALA A 14 3.34 3.64 18.19
N LEU A 15 2.77 4.83 18.39
CA LEU A 15 1.48 5.22 17.81
C LEU A 15 1.54 5.40 16.29
N GLN A 16 2.66 5.93 15.77
CA GLN A 16 2.89 6.02 14.32
C GLN A 16 3.05 4.65 13.69
N TRP A 17 3.71 3.70 14.36
CA TRP A 17 3.79 2.31 13.90
C TRP A 17 2.41 1.64 13.81
N ILE A 18 1.56 1.84 14.82
CA ILE A 18 0.18 1.35 14.79
C ILE A 18 -0.61 1.99 13.64
N ALA A 19 -0.45 3.30 13.42
CA ALA A 19 -1.10 4.00 12.32
C ALA A 19 -0.65 3.50 10.95
N ILE A 20 0.65 3.22 10.76
CA ILE A 20 1.19 2.62 9.53
C ILE A 20 0.60 1.21 9.33
N GLY A 21 0.60 0.37 10.37
CA GLY A 21 0.02 -0.97 10.29
C GLY A 21 -1.46 -0.94 9.91
N PHE A 22 -2.22 0.00 10.48
CA PHE A 22 -3.62 0.22 10.12
C PHE A 22 -3.78 0.71 8.67
N ALA A 23 -2.91 1.62 8.21
CA ALA A 23 -2.91 2.08 6.83
C ALA A 23 -2.62 0.96 5.82
N VAL A 24 -1.67 0.07 6.13
CA VAL A 24 -1.36 -1.13 5.32
C VAL A 24 -2.55 -2.08 5.27
N PHE A 25 -3.21 -2.30 6.41
CA PHE A 25 -4.41 -3.13 6.47
C PHE A 25 -5.55 -2.56 5.60
N LEU A 26 -5.81 -1.25 5.73
CA LEU A 26 -6.78 -0.53 4.89
C LEU A 26 -6.42 -0.58 3.40
N LEU A 27 -5.13 -0.55 3.06
CA LEU A 27 -4.65 -0.68 1.68
C LEU A 27 -5.03 -2.03 1.08
N GLY A 28 -4.85 -3.11 1.83
CA GLY A 28 -5.31 -4.44 1.43
C GLY A 28 -6.82 -4.47 1.17
N LEU A 29 -7.62 -3.85 2.06
CA LEU A 29 -9.08 -3.73 1.88
C LEU A 29 -9.47 -2.89 0.66
N SER A 30 -8.71 -1.83 0.34
CA SER A 30 -8.95 -1.00 -0.84
C SER A 30 -8.87 -1.79 -2.15
N LYS A 31 -8.12 -2.90 -2.19
CA LYS A 31 -8.06 -3.80 -3.35
C LYS A 31 -9.25 -4.74 -3.47
N SER A 32 -10.07 -4.88 -2.42
CA SER A 32 -11.34 -5.62 -2.45
C SER A 32 -12.48 -4.86 -3.16
N GLY A 33 -12.21 -3.69 -3.74
CA GLY A 33 -13.18 -2.92 -4.54
C GLY A 33 -13.88 -1.78 -3.80
N ILE A 34 -13.53 -1.53 -2.53
CA ILE A 34 -14.11 -0.41 -1.78
C ILE A 34 -13.44 0.90 -2.20
N LYS A 35 -14.15 1.68 -3.01
CA LYS A 35 -13.68 2.99 -3.50
C LYS A 35 -13.67 4.00 -2.35
N GLY A 36 -12.65 4.87 -2.31
CA GLY A 36 -12.53 5.97 -1.35
C GLY A 36 -11.64 5.70 -0.13
N ILE A 37 -11.34 4.44 0.19
CA ILE A 37 -10.42 4.10 1.31
C ILE A 37 -8.99 4.60 1.03
N SER A 38 -8.59 4.66 -0.24
CA SER A 38 -7.29 5.19 -0.66
C SER A 38 -6.98 6.60 -0.14
N ILE A 39 -7.98 7.48 -0.04
CA ILE A 39 -7.81 8.84 0.50
C ILE A 39 -7.45 8.79 1.99
N VAL A 40 -8.10 7.92 2.76
CA VAL A 40 -7.82 7.75 4.20
C VAL A 40 -6.39 7.29 4.42
N ILE A 41 -5.90 6.35 3.60
CA ILE A 41 -4.53 5.83 3.66
C ILE A 41 -3.51 6.93 3.38
N VAL A 42 -3.75 7.73 2.34
CA VAL A 42 -2.88 8.87 1.97
C VAL A 42 -2.79 9.87 3.12
N VAL A 43 -3.91 10.21 3.75
CA VAL A 43 -3.95 11.15 4.89
C VAL A 43 -3.16 10.60 6.08
N ILE A 44 -3.36 9.33 6.45
CA ILE A 44 -2.63 8.71 7.55
C ILE A 44 -1.11 8.71 7.27
N LEU A 45 -0.68 8.32 6.08
CA LEU A 45 0.74 8.30 5.71
C LEU A 45 1.33 9.72 5.61
N ALA A 46 0.56 10.71 5.16
CA ALA A 46 0.99 12.11 5.13
C ALA A 46 1.18 12.68 6.54
N PHE A 47 0.33 12.30 7.49
CA PHE A 47 0.51 12.67 8.90
C PHE A 47 1.75 12.03 9.54
N VAL A 48 2.14 10.83 9.11
CA VAL A 48 3.29 10.11 9.70
C VAL A 48 4.62 10.49 9.05
N PHE A 49 4.67 10.58 7.71
CA PHE A 49 5.91 10.76 6.94
C PHE A 49 6.03 12.14 6.27
N GLY A 50 4.99 12.97 6.32
CA GLY A 50 4.90 14.23 5.57
C GLY A 50 4.40 14.05 4.14
N GLU A 51 3.87 15.13 3.56
CA GLU A 51 3.15 15.11 2.26
C GLU A 51 4.00 14.57 1.10
N LYS A 52 5.26 15.00 1.00
CA LYS A 52 6.15 14.63 -0.10
C LYS A 52 6.69 13.20 0.02
N THR A 53 7.02 12.76 1.23
CA THR A 53 7.57 11.41 1.45
C THR A 53 6.46 10.35 1.43
N SER A 54 5.24 10.70 1.87
CA SER A 54 4.08 9.81 1.91
C SER A 54 3.75 9.22 0.53
N THR A 55 3.72 10.05 -0.52
CA THR A 55 3.44 9.58 -1.89
C THR A 55 4.53 8.63 -2.40
N GLY A 56 5.80 8.90 -2.05
CA GLY A 56 6.93 8.03 -2.37
C GLY A 56 6.88 6.67 -1.67
N ILE A 57 6.38 6.60 -0.44
CA ILE A 57 6.21 5.34 0.31
C ILE A 57 4.95 4.57 -0.14
N LEU A 58 3.89 5.30 -0.47
CA LEU A 58 2.62 4.71 -0.89
C LEU A 58 2.74 3.91 -2.19
N LEU A 59 3.53 4.39 -3.16
CA LEU A 59 3.71 3.72 -4.46
C LEU A 59 4.27 2.29 -4.33
N PRO A 60 5.43 2.05 -3.69
CA PRO A 60 5.92 0.70 -3.41
C PRO A 60 4.91 -0.15 -2.65
N MET A 61 4.19 0.44 -1.70
CA MET A 61 3.19 -0.28 -0.91
C MET A 61 2.02 -0.77 -1.79
N LEU A 62 1.56 0.06 -2.73
CA LEU A 62 0.55 -0.31 -3.73
C LEU A 62 1.05 -1.44 -4.65
N ILE A 63 2.30 -1.36 -5.13
CA ILE A 63 2.89 -2.41 -5.97
C ILE A 63 2.94 -3.74 -5.21
N CYS A 64 3.37 -3.72 -3.94
CA CYS A 64 3.37 -4.91 -3.09
C CYS A 64 1.95 -5.48 -2.88
N ALA A 65 0.97 -4.61 -2.66
CA ALA A 65 -0.43 -5.03 -2.52
C ALA A 65 -0.96 -5.69 -3.81
N ASP A 66 -0.55 -5.19 -4.98
CA ASP A 66 -0.92 -5.76 -6.27
C ASP A 66 -0.32 -7.14 -6.49
N ILE A 67 0.97 -7.30 -6.15
CA ILE A 67 1.65 -8.59 -6.21
C ILE A 67 0.96 -9.60 -5.29
N LEU A 68 0.65 -9.22 -4.05
CA LEU A 68 -0.05 -10.09 -3.11
C LEU A 68 -1.46 -10.43 -3.59
N ALA A 69 -2.20 -9.47 -4.13
CA ALA A 69 -3.52 -9.70 -4.69
C ALA A 69 -3.46 -10.69 -5.87
N VAL A 70 -2.49 -10.51 -6.78
CA VAL A 70 -2.28 -11.45 -7.89
C VAL A 70 -1.95 -12.83 -7.35
N ILE A 71 -0.99 -12.98 -6.43
CA ILE A 71 -0.62 -14.29 -5.85
C ILE A 71 -1.82 -14.97 -5.18
N TYR A 72 -2.58 -14.22 -4.37
CA TYR A 72 -3.75 -14.74 -3.64
C TYR A 72 -4.88 -15.18 -4.58
N TYR A 73 -5.22 -14.35 -5.58
CA TYR A 73 -6.31 -14.63 -6.51
C TYR A 73 -5.92 -15.55 -7.68
N ASN A 74 -4.62 -15.70 -7.99
CA ASN A 74 -4.17 -16.54 -9.12
C ASN A 74 -4.66 -18.00 -9.02
N ARG A 75 -4.85 -18.51 -7.80
CA ARG A 75 -5.25 -19.91 -7.58
C ARG A 75 -6.63 -20.25 -8.17
N HIS A 76 -7.52 -19.27 -8.31
CA HIS A 76 -8.85 -19.44 -8.92
C HIS A 76 -8.98 -18.71 -10.26
N ALA A 77 -7.90 -18.13 -10.78
CA ALA A 77 -7.91 -17.42 -12.04
C ALA A 77 -8.03 -18.40 -13.21
N GLN A 78 -9.21 -18.47 -13.83
CA GLN A 78 -9.41 -19.19 -15.09
C GLN A 78 -8.80 -18.40 -16.25
N LEU A 79 -7.48 -18.50 -16.40
CA LEU A 79 -6.67 -17.80 -17.41
C LEU A 79 -7.19 -17.99 -18.85
N GLY A 80 -7.90 -19.09 -19.12
CA GLY A 80 -8.58 -19.34 -20.41
C GLY A 80 -9.76 -18.40 -20.68
N ILE A 81 -10.50 -17.98 -19.65
CA ILE A 81 -11.60 -17.01 -19.77
C ILE A 81 -11.04 -15.60 -19.97
N ILE A 82 -9.99 -15.23 -19.22
CA ILE A 82 -9.33 -13.93 -19.35
C ILE A 82 -8.77 -13.74 -20.77
N LYS A 83 -8.12 -14.74 -21.34
CA LYS A 83 -7.64 -14.70 -22.75
C LYS A 83 -8.76 -14.56 -23.78
N LYS A 84 -9.99 -14.98 -23.47
CA LYS A 84 -11.13 -14.92 -24.40
C LYS A 84 -11.91 -13.60 -24.31
N LEU A 85 -11.68 -12.83 -23.25
CA LEU A 85 -12.29 -11.52 -22.98
C LEU A 85 -11.39 -10.34 -23.38
N ILE A 86 -10.09 -10.57 -23.52
CA ILE A 86 -9.18 -9.58 -24.10
C ILE A 86 -9.41 -9.59 -25.61
N PRO A 87 -9.82 -8.46 -26.22
CA PRO A 87 -10.05 -8.35 -27.66
C PRO A 87 -8.78 -8.59 -28.48
#